data_AF-A0A2E8DD45-F1
#
_entry.id   AF-A0A2E8DD45-F1
#
_cell.length_a   1.000
_cell.length_b   1.000
_cell.length_c   1.000
_cell.angle_alpha   90.00
_cell.angle_beta   90.00
_cell.angle_gamma   90.00
#
_symmetry.space_group_name_H-M   'P 1'
#
loop_
_entity.id
_entity.type
_entity.pdbx_description
1 polymer ?
#
loop_
_entity_poly.entity_id
_entity_poly.type
_entity_poly.pdbx_seq_one_letter_code
_entity_poly.pdbx_strand_id
1 'polypeptide(L)' 'MQPSKGHAEFLRSSGGDWEMHTIHSGTSGADGIKLADINGGRLDIVAPFEESGSVFVHINPGKDECKRLGQG' A
#
# COMPACT_ATOMS: atom_id res chain seq x y z
N MET A 1 -2.33 23.84 -13.22
CA MET A 1 -2.62 22.40 -13.37
C MET A 1 -2.19 21.73 -12.07
N GLN A 2 -3.11 21.12 -11.31
CA GLN A 2 -2.75 20.39 -10.09
C GLN A 2 -2.25 18.99 -10.49
N PRO A 3 -1.11 18.48 -9.97
CA PRO A 3 -0.66 17.13 -10.28
C PRO A 3 -1.67 16.10 -9.74
N SER A 4 -2.02 15.10 -10.54
CA SER A 4 -2.86 13.99 -10.11
C SER A 4 -2.09 13.14 -9.09
N LYS A 5 -2.66 12.98 -7.90
CA LYS A 5 -2.06 12.19 -6.80
C LYS A 5 -2.08 10.70 -7.15
N GLY A 6 -0.90 10.09 -7.32
CA GLY A 6 -0.76 8.63 -7.36
C GLY A 6 -1.01 8.01 -5.98
N HIS A 7 -1.56 6.80 -5.94
CA HIS A 7 -1.81 6.05 -4.70
C HIS A 7 -1.71 4.54 -4.97
N ALA A 8 -1.40 3.78 -3.91
CA ALA A 8 -1.32 2.32 -3.93
C ALA A 8 -2.46 1.72 -3.10
N GLU A 9 -3.19 0.77 -3.67
CA GLU A 9 -4.45 0.24 -3.12
C GLU A 9 -4.40 -1.28 -2.95
N PHE A 10 -5.00 -1.76 -1.86
CA PHE A 10 -5.28 -3.19 -1.65
C PHE A 10 -6.77 -3.41 -1.65
N LEU A 11 -7.22 -4.36 -2.46
CA LEU A 11 -8.62 -4.76 -2.53
C LEU A 11 -8.78 -6.11 -1.82
N ARG A 12 -9.64 -6.16 -0.80
CA ARG A 12 -10.04 -7.41 -0.14
C ARG A 12 -11.47 -7.74 -0.52
N SER A 13 -11.71 -8.94 -1.06
CA SER A 13 -13.07 -9.40 -1.38
C SER A 13 -13.65 -10.17 -0.20
N SER A 14 -14.74 -9.69 0.39
CA SER A 14 -15.46 -10.32 1.50
C SER A 14 -16.94 -10.55 1.16
N GLY A 15 -17.23 -11.21 0.05
CA GLY A 15 -18.60 -11.66 -0.29
C GLY A 15 -19.62 -10.55 -0.61
N GLY A 16 -19.19 -9.29 -0.61
CA GLY A 16 -19.94 -8.10 -1.00
C GLY A 16 -18.96 -6.93 -0.99
N ASP A 17 -18.84 -6.25 -2.13
CA ASP A 17 -17.99 -5.08 -2.43
C ASP A 17 -16.50 -5.16 -2.06
N TRP A 18 -15.69 -4.32 -2.72
CA TRP A 18 -14.26 -4.22 -2.44
C TRP A 18 -14.02 -3.08 -1.46
N GLU A 19 -13.45 -3.40 -0.30
CA GLU A 19 -13.04 -2.39 0.68
C GLU A 19 -11.67 -1.81 0.29
N MET A 20 -11.58 -0.48 0.30
CA MET A 20 -10.36 0.26 0.00
C MET A 20 -9.50 0.45 1.24
N HIS A 21 -8.20 0.16 1.14
CA HIS A 21 -7.22 0.45 2.19
C HIS A 21 -6.03 1.26 1.66
N THR A 22 -5.77 2.41 2.29
CA THR A 22 -4.60 3.24 2.00
C THR A 22 -3.40 2.80 2.82
N ILE A 23 -2.31 2.42 2.16
CA ILE A 23 -1.06 2.01 2.81
C ILE A 23 -0.02 3.14 2.83
N HIS A 24 -0.01 3.96 1.78
CA HIS A 24 0.85 5.12 1.67
C HIS A 24 0.11 6.24 0.95
N SER A 25 0.35 7.47 1.38
CA SER A 25 -0.24 8.67 0.78
C SER A 25 0.71 9.86 0.96
N GLY A 26 0.61 10.85 0.07
CA GLY A 26 1.39 12.09 0.17
C GLY A 26 2.49 12.23 -0.88
N THR A 27 2.64 11.26 -1.76
CA THR A 27 3.58 11.21 -2.89
C THR A 27 2.83 10.94 -4.19
N SER A 28 3.34 11.41 -5.33
CA SER A 28 2.71 11.26 -6.66
C SER A 28 3.60 10.47 -7.62
N GLY A 29 3.01 9.92 -8.68
CA GLY A 29 3.73 9.14 -9.69
C GLY A 29 3.93 7.66 -9.36
N ALA A 30 3.04 7.04 -8.58
CA ALA A 30 3.07 5.58 -8.42
C ALA A 30 2.60 4.91 -9.72
N ASP A 31 3.52 4.32 -10.48
CA ASP A 31 3.23 3.70 -11.77
C ASP A 31 3.11 2.18 -11.73
N GLY A 32 3.39 1.57 -10.57
CA GLY A 32 3.23 0.14 -10.39
C GLY A 32 3.47 -0.33 -8.96
N ILE A 33 3.11 -1.58 -8.70
CA ILE A 33 3.32 -2.25 -7.41
C ILE A 33 3.98 -3.60 -7.68
N LYS A 34 4.97 -3.97 -6.87
CA LYS A 34 5.52 -5.33 -6.79
C LYS A 34 5.21 -5.92 -5.41
N LEU A 35 4.83 -7.19 -5.39
CA LEU A 35 4.66 -7.96 -4.17
C LEU A 35 5.80 -8.96 -4.05
N ALA A 36 6.45 -8.98 -2.89
CA ALA A 36 7.49 -9.94 -2.55
C ALA A 36 7.51 -10.13 -1.04
N ASP A 37 7.83 -11.34 -0.58
CA ASP A 37 8.22 -11.56 0.82
C ASP A 37 9.73 -11.37 0.90
N ILE A 38 10.19 -10.27 1.52
CA ILE A 38 11.62 -9.92 1.58
C ILE A 38 12.24 -10.21 2.96
N ASN A 39 11.44 -10.60 3.95
CA ASN A 39 11.89 -10.81 5.33
C ASN A 39 11.47 -12.16 5.92
N GLY A 40 10.90 -13.07 5.12
CA GLY A 40 10.52 -14.42 5.54
C GLY A 40 9.17 -14.49 6.27
N GLY A 41 8.24 -13.60 5.90
CA GLY A 41 6.94 -13.40 6.54
C GLY A 41 5.76 -13.46 5.57
N ARG A 42 5.00 -12.36 5.49
CA ARG A 42 3.88 -12.21 4.55
C ARG A 42 4.34 -11.36 3.37
N LEU A 43 3.57 -11.38 2.27
CA LEU A 43 3.85 -10.49 1.14
C LEU A 43 3.91 -9.02 1.58
N ASP A 44 5.05 -8.41 1.29
CA ASP A 44 5.35 -6.98 1.41
C ASP A 44 5.01 -6.25 0.11
N ILE A 45 5.10 -4.92 0.14
CA ILE A 45 4.80 -4.05 -1.00
C ILE A 45 6.01 -3.21 -1.35
N VAL A 46 6.34 -3.19 -2.63
CA VAL A 46 7.34 -2.28 -3.18
C VAL A 46 6.66 -1.42 -4.25
N ALA A 47 6.67 -0.11 -4.05
CA ALA A 47 6.07 0.87 -4.95
C ALA A 47 7.14 1.86 -5.43
N PRO A 48 7.58 1.80 -6.70
CA PRO A 48 8.31 2.89 -7.32
C PRO A 48 7.38 4.08 -7.58
N PHE A 49 7.86 5.27 -7.25
CA PHE A 49 7.22 6.54 -7.56
C PHE A 49 8.12 7.29 -8.55
N GLU A 50 7.79 7.25 -9.84
CA GLU A 50 8.62 7.80 -10.91
C GLU A 50 8.79 9.31 -10.74
N GLU A 51 7.69 10.02 -10.49
CA GLU A 51 7.71 11.48 -10.35
C GLU A 51 8.54 11.96 -9.15
N SER A 52 8.65 11.15 -8.08
CA SER A 52 9.44 11.50 -6.90
C SER A 52 10.84 10.88 -6.91
N GLY A 53 11.19 10.09 -7.92
CA GLY A 53 12.46 9.36 -8.00
C GLY A 53 12.73 8.44 -6.80
N SER A 54 11.67 7.98 -6.12
CA SER A 54 11.78 7.23 -4.85
C SER A 54 11.14 5.85 -4.96
N VAL A 55 11.61 4.91 -4.14
CA VAL A 55 10.98 3.60 -3.97
C VAL A 55 10.57 3.45 -2.51
N PHE A 56 9.30 3.17 -2.27
CA PHE A 56 8.79 2.85 -0.94
C PHE A 56 8.66 1.34 -0.78
N VAL A 57 9.17 0.84 0.35
CA VAL A 57 9.04 -0.55 0.77
C VAL A 57 8.18 -0.58 2.04
N HIS A 58 7.02 -1.21 1.97
CA HIS A 58 6.12 -1.39 3.12
C HIS A 58 6.15 -2.84 3.57
N ILE A 59 6.71 -3.05 4.75
CA ILE A 59 6.75 -4.35 5.39
C ILE A 59 5.37 -4.71 5.94
N ASN A 60 4.91 -5.91 5.64
CA ASN A 60 3.69 -6.45 6.21
C ASN A 60 3.95 -6.83 7.68
N PRO A 61 3.33 -6.16 8.66
CA PRO A 61 3.64 -6.38 10.08
C PRO A 61 3.05 -7.69 10.61
N GLY A 62 2.31 -8.45 9.79
CA GLY A 62 1.60 -9.63 10.24
C GLY A 62 0.27 -9.28 10.92
N LYS A 63 -0.48 -10.32 11.32
CA LYS A 63 -1.82 -10.12 11.89
C LYS A 63 -1.78 -9.60 13.33
N ASP A 64 -0.72 -9.93 14.05
CA ASP A 64 -0.61 -9.67 15.48
C ASP A 64 -0.27 -8.20 15.79
N GLU A 65 0.24 -7.48 14.78
CA GLU A 65 0.62 -6.07 14.89
C GLU A 65 -0.32 -5.14 14.09
N CYS A 66 -1.32 -5.69 13.40
CA CYS A 66 -2.33 -4.90 12.71
C CYS A 66 -3.31 -4.22 13.70
N LYS A 67 -3.11 -2.93 13.97
CA LYS A 67 -4.12 -2.11 14.64
C LYS A 67 -5.31 -1.87 13.71
N ARG A 68 -6.49 -2.30 14.14
CA ARG A 68 -7.75 -1.95 13.47
C ARG A 68 -8.03 -0.46 13.70
N LEU A 69 -8.04 0.31 12.62
CA LEU A 69 -8.48 1.70 12.67
C LEU A 69 -10.01 1.70 12.91
N GLY A 70 -10.48 2.31 14.01
CA GLY A 70 -11.91 2.47 14.29
C GLY A 70 -12.45 1.95 15.64
N GLN A 71 -11.65 1.90 16.72
CA GLN A 71 -12.19 1.87 18.08
C GLN A 71 -11.49 2.94 18.93
N GLY A 72 -12.08 4.13 18.92
CA GLY A 72 -11.72 5.32 19.68
C GLY A 72 -12.81 6.36 19.47
#